data_AF-A0A6I3B5J6-F1
#
_entry.id   AF-A0A6I3B5J6-F1
#
_cell.length_a   1.000
_cell.length_b   1.000
_cell.length_c   1.000
_cell.angle_alpha   90.00
_cell.angle_beta   90.00
_cell.angle_gamma   90.00
#
_symmetry.space_group_name_H-M   'P 1'
#
loop_
_entity.id
_entity.type
_entity.pdbx_description
1 polymer ?
#
loop_
_entity_poly.entity_id
_entity_poly.type
_entity_poly.pdbx_seq_one_letter_code
_entity_poly.pdbx_strand_id
1 'polypeptide(L)' 'LIRDEGPRAVKSQVMGEELRVSSKSRDDLQAVQTLVKEAELDFAVQFVNYR' A
#
# COMPACT_ATOMS: atom_id res chain seq x y z
N LEU A 1 6.16 -3.88 -6.58
CA LEU A 1 5.03 -4.46 -5.81
C LEU A 1 3.77 -3.60 -5.87
N ILE A 2 3.60 -2.54 -5.07
CA ILE A 2 2.36 -1.72 -5.07
C ILE A 2 2.08 -1.05 -6.44
N ARG A 3 3.14 -0.68 -7.19
CA ARG A 3 3.01 -0.09 -8.54
C ARG A 3 2.89 -1.11 -9.67
N ASP A 4 3.26 -2.36 -9.42
CA ASP A 4 3.39 -3.40 -10.47
C ASP A 4 2.28 -4.44 -10.39
N GLU A 5 1.87 -4.81 -9.17
CA GLU A 5 0.80 -5.78 -8.87
C GLU A 5 -0.42 -5.13 -8.22
N GLY A 6 -0.28 -3.90 -7.70
CA GLY A 6 -1.39 -3.15 -7.15
C GLY A 6 -2.31 -2.54 -8.22
N PRO A 7 -3.56 -2.23 -7.88
CA PRO A 7 -4.49 -1.55 -8.77
C PRO A 7 -3.90 -0.23 -9.26
N ARG A 8 -3.97 0.05 -10.57
CA ARG A 8 -3.44 1.29 -11.20
C ARG A 8 -3.98 2.58 -10.59
N ALA A 9 -5.11 2.52 -9.88
CA ALA A 9 -5.73 3.65 -9.21
C ALA A 9 -5.01 4.05 -7.90
N VAL A 10 -4.13 3.18 -7.38
CA VAL A 10 -3.38 3.42 -6.15
C VAL A 10 -2.14 4.26 -6.46
N LYS A 11 -2.01 5.39 -5.76
CA LYS A 11 -0.80 6.21 -5.76
C LYS A 11 0.00 5.93 -4.50
N SER A 12 1.25 5.51 -4.69
CA SER A 12 2.24 5.45 -3.62
C SER A 12 3.17 6.66 -3.69
N GLN A 13 3.37 7.33 -2.57
CA GLN A 13 4.29 8.45 -2.42
C GLN A 13 5.27 8.14 -1.29
N VAL A 14 6.56 8.20 -1.61
CA VAL A 14 7.65 8.01 -0.64
C VAL A 14 7.92 9.35 0.03
N MET A 15 7.88 9.39 1.36
CA MET A 15 8.16 10.57 2.18
C MET A 15 9.30 10.22 3.14
N GLY A 16 10.53 10.31 2.66
CA GLY A 16 11.71 9.90 3.44
C GLY A 16 11.66 8.40 3.71
N GLU A 17 11.43 8.03 4.97
CA GLU A 17 11.33 6.64 5.44
C GLU A 17 9.89 6.10 5.48
N GLU A 18 8.89 6.95 5.25
CA GLU A 18 7.47 6.53 5.24
C GLU A 18 6.93 6.37 3.82
N LEU A 19 6.09 5.34 3.61
CA LEU A 19 5.37 5.12 2.37
C LEU A 19 3.89 5.45 2.54
N ARG A 20 3.42 6.53 1.90
CA ARG A 20 2.00 6.89 1.88
C ARG A 20 1.32 6.23 0.69
N VAL A 21 0.24 5.52 0.94
CA VAL A 21 -0.62 4.91 -0.09
C VAL A 21 -1.97 5.64 -0.11
N SER A 22 -2.44 6.05 -1.28
CA SER A 22 -3.73 6.73 -1.44
C SER A 22 -4.45 6.23 -2.70
N SER A 23 -5.75 6.00 -2.61
CA SER A 23 -6.60 5.59 -3.74
C SER A 23 -7.94 6.29 -3.68
N LYS A 24 -8.65 6.32 -4.82
CA LYS A 24 -10.06 6.74 -4.89
C LYS A 24 -11.03 5.62 -4.51
N SER A 25 -10.63 4.35 -4.65
CA SER A 25 -11.47 3.21 -4.31
C SER A 25 -11.02 2.55 -3.01
N ARG A 26 -11.98 2.20 -2.17
CA ARG A 26 -11.72 1.48 -0.92
C ARG A 26 -11.28 0.04 -1.17
N ASP A 27 -11.82 -0.59 -2.21
CA ASP A 27 -11.48 -1.97 -2.59
C ASP A 27 -10.00 -2.05 -3.00
N ASP A 28 -9.50 -1.04 -3.71
CA ASP A 28 -8.09 -0.96 -4.10
C ASP A 28 -7.16 -0.83 -2.89
N LEU A 29 -7.56 -0.03 -1.88
CA LEU A 29 -6.79 0.10 -0.62
C LEU A 29 -6.76 -1.21 0.17
N GLN A 30 -7.86 -1.96 0.15
CA GLN A 30 -7.92 -3.28 0.80
C GLN A 30 -7.06 -4.29 0.04
N ALA A 31 -7.13 -4.33 -1.29
CA ALA A 31 -6.30 -5.22 -2.11
C ALA A 31 -4.81 -4.99 -1.89
N VAL A 32 -4.36 -3.73 -1.84
CA VAL A 32 -2.94 -3.41 -1.56
C VAL A 32 -2.53 -3.79 -0.15
N GLN A 33 -3.40 -3.62 0.85
CA GLN A 33 -3.11 -4.07 2.22
C GLN A 33 -2.94 -5.59 2.31
N THR A 34 -3.80 -6.35 1.65
CA THR A 34 -3.67 -7.82 1.59
C THR A 34 -2.37 -8.19 0.88
N LEU A 35 -2.09 -7.58 -0.26
CA LEU A 35 -0.90 -7.86 -1.05
C LEU A 35 0.40 -7.54 -0.30
N VAL A 36 0.42 -6.43 0.46
CA VAL A 36 1.57 -6.04 1.30
C VAL A 36 1.69 -6.92 2.56
N LYS A 37 0.59 -7.49 3.06
CA LYS A 37 0.62 -8.45 4.17
C LYS A 37 1.03 -9.86 3.74
N GLU A 38 0.63 -10.28 2.54
CA GLU A 38 0.98 -11.57 1.94
C GLU A 38 2.38 -11.56 1.33
N ALA A 39 2.89 -10.39 0.95
CA ALA A 39 4.28 -10.23 0.58
C ALA A 39 5.17 -10.55 1.79
N GLU A 40 6.05 -11.54 1.64
CA GLU A 40 7.13 -11.84 2.58
C GLU A 40 8.13 -10.68 2.57
N LEU A 41 7.82 -9.63 3.33
CA LEU A 41 8.72 -8.52 3.58
C LEU A 41 9.53 -8.83 4.84
N ASP A 42 10.86 -8.69 4.75
CA ASP A 42 11.81 -8.85 5.87
C ASP A 42 11.64 -7.80 6.99
N PHE A 43 10.58 -7.00 6.95
CA PHE A 43 10.29 -5.94 7.90
C PHE A 43 8.79 -5.87 8.18
N ALA A 44 8.45 -5.51 9.43
CA ALA A 44 7.06 -5.37 9.85
C ALA A 44 6.44 -4.12 9.22
N VAL A 45 5.47 -4.33 8.32
CA VAL A 45 4.67 -3.27 7.72
C VAL A 45 3.55 -2.84 8.67
N GLN A 46 3.58 -1.57 9.08
CA GLN A 46 2.48 -0.93 9.83
C GLN A 46 1.67 -0.03 8.92
N PHE A 47 0.36 -0.29 8.84
CA PHE A 47 -0.59 0.59 8.18
C PHE A 47 -1.13 1.59 9.21
N VAL A 48 -0.62 2.81 9.16
CA VAL A 48 -1.06 3.91 10.03
C VAL A 48 -1.86 4.94 9.24
N ASN A 49 -2.80 5.62 9.91
CA ASN A 49 -3.55 6.76 9.36
C ASN A 49 -4.49 6.41 8.17
N TYR A 50 -5.48 5.55 8.41
CA TYR A 50 -6.57 5.30 7.46
C TYR A 50 -7.38 6.59 7.22
N ARG A 51 -7.31 7.14 6.02
CA ARG A 51 -8.05 8.33 5.58
C ARG A 51 -8.67 8.12 4.22
#